data_AF-A0A0M0BDJ0-F1
#
_entry.id   AF-A0A0M0BDJ0-F1
#
_cell.length_a   1.000
_cell.length_b   1.000
_cell.length_c   1.000
_cell.angle_alpha   90.00
_cell.angle_beta   90.00
_cell.angle_gamma   90.00
#
_symmetry.space_group_name_H-M   'P 1'
#
loop_
_entity.id
_entity.type
_entity.pdbx_description
1 polymer ?
#
loop_
_entity_poly.entity_id
_entity_poly.type
_entity_poly.pdbx_seq_one_letter_code
_entity_poly.pdbx_strand_id
1 'polypeptide(L)'
;MSTTNDIIITITYLSLVSLLLMSGVHAVFMNLSVVMIAVSSAILFLKHFRDGAFKKTLTEGLLIVFLSSVFGTLNGLLLASFRQDIEKQPSLLILYPALMNTLGNIGSIIGSIETTKMALGHVTSFGNVLKDTIRDLVSVEAAALLIHLLFGLATLVVGRLTLIAVDPFFVIKVALLSNAFSFLVISVFALIIATQTFKRGLDPDTFVIPLTTSVSDTVSTLSLMAILTLLSIP
;
A
#
# COMPACT_ATOMS: atom_id res chain seq x y z
N MET A 1 0.83 -13.61 5.28
CA MET A 1 -0.64 -13.66 5.19
C MET A 1 -1.22 -12.70 4.16
N SER A 2 -0.66 -11.49 3.95
CA SER A 2 -1.20 -10.55 2.93
C SER A 2 -1.13 -11.09 1.49
N THR A 3 -0.02 -11.66 1.02
CA THR A 3 0.08 -12.13 -0.39
C THR A 3 -0.95 -13.19 -0.76
N THR A 4 -1.26 -14.11 0.15
CA THR A 4 -2.31 -15.13 -0.05
C THR A 4 -3.68 -14.47 -0.12
N ASN A 5 -3.94 -13.48 0.75
CA ASN A 5 -5.17 -12.68 0.72
C ASN A 5 -5.29 -11.92 -0.61
N ASP A 6 -4.21 -11.31 -1.10
CA ASP A 6 -4.20 -10.54 -2.34
C ASP A 6 -4.52 -11.43 -3.55
N ILE A 7 -3.97 -12.66 -3.59
CA ILE A 7 -4.27 -13.65 -4.62
C ILE A 7 -5.75 -14.05 -4.57
N ILE A 8 -6.28 -14.35 -3.38
CA ILE A 8 -7.68 -14.75 -3.21
C ILE A 8 -8.61 -13.62 -3.66
N ILE A 9 -8.39 -12.40 -3.17
CA ILE A 9 -9.18 -11.22 -3.54
C ILE A 9 -9.13 -10.98 -5.04
N THR A 10 -7.94 -11.09 -5.66
CA THR A 10 -7.79 -10.89 -7.11
C THR A 10 -8.54 -11.94 -7.92
N ILE A 11 -8.46 -13.22 -7.54
CA ILE A 11 -9.21 -14.30 -8.20
C ILE A 11 -10.71 -14.09 -8.02
N THR A 12 -11.16 -13.73 -6.82
CA THR A 12 -12.57 -13.43 -6.54
C THR A 12 -13.04 -12.24 -7.38
N TYR A 13 -12.26 -11.17 -7.46
CA TYR A 13 -12.56 -9.99 -8.27
C TYR A 13 -12.67 -10.34 -9.76
N LEU A 14 -11.69 -11.05 -10.33
CA LEU A 14 -11.70 -11.46 -11.73
C LEU A 14 -12.88 -12.40 -12.05
N SER A 15 -13.21 -13.31 -11.14
CA SER A 15 -14.36 -14.20 -11.27
C SER A 15 -15.66 -13.40 -11.25
N LEU A 16 -15.78 -12.43 -10.35
CA LEU A 16 -16.95 -11.57 -10.24
C LEU A 16 -17.12 -10.68 -11.48
N VAL A 17 -16.04 -10.06 -11.97
CA VAL A 17 -16.04 -9.22 -13.19
C VAL A 17 -16.37 -10.05 -14.42
N SER A 18 -15.80 -11.25 -14.59
CA SER A 18 -16.11 -12.10 -15.75
C SER A 18 -17.58 -12.55 -15.76
N LEU A 19 -18.12 -12.92 -14.60
CA LEU A 19 -19.54 -13.29 -14.44
C LEU A 19 -20.47 -12.07 -14.67
N LEU A 20 -20.01 -10.88 -14.25
CA LEU A 20 -20.59 -9.57 -14.54
C LEU A 20 -20.28 -9.05 -15.95
N LEU A 21 -19.69 -9.81 -16.87
CA LEU A 21 -19.61 -9.41 -18.28
C LEU A 21 -20.40 -10.38 -19.16
N MET A 22 -20.68 -11.59 -18.66
CA MET A 22 -21.34 -12.66 -19.41
C MET A 22 -22.88 -12.67 -19.35
N SER A 23 -23.55 -11.91 -18.46
CA SER A 23 -25.00 -12.05 -18.25
C SER A 23 -25.75 -10.73 -18.08
N GLY A 24 -26.82 -10.47 -18.85
CA GLY A 24 -27.66 -9.25 -18.77
C GLY A 24 -28.45 -9.03 -17.46
N VAL A 25 -28.04 -9.67 -16.36
CA VAL A 25 -28.62 -9.62 -15.01
C VAL A 25 -27.72 -8.82 -14.04
N HIS A 26 -26.74 -8.08 -14.57
CA HIS A 26 -25.70 -7.33 -13.85
C HIS A 26 -26.22 -6.45 -12.71
N ALA A 27 -27.30 -5.72 -12.98
CA ALA A 27 -27.89 -4.79 -12.01
C ALA A 27 -28.47 -5.54 -10.80
N VAL A 28 -29.07 -6.71 -11.01
CA VAL A 28 -29.66 -7.51 -9.91
C VAL A 28 -28.57 -8.06 -9.00
N PHE A 29 -27.46 -8.56 -9.58
CA PHE A 29 -26.36 -9.11 -8.80
C PHE A 29 -25.63 -8.04 -7.99
N MET A 30 -25.38 -6.86 -8.56
CA MET A 30 -24.82 -5.71 -7.84
C MET A 30 -25.74 -5.22 -6.72
N ASN A 31 -27.04 -5.10 -6.97
CA ASN A 31 -27.99 -4.66 -5.95
C ASN A 31 -28.06 -5.68 -4.80
N LEU A 32 -28.06 -6.98 -5.10
CA LEU A 32 -28.11 -8.03 -4.09
C LEU A 32 -26.85 -8.03 -3.21
N SER A 33 -25.66 -7.86 -3.79
CA SER A 33 -24.41 -7.82 -3.02
C SER A 33 -24.36 -6.60 -2.08
N VAL A 34 -24.78 -5.43 -2.56
CA VAL A 34 -24.89 -4.22 -1.73
C VAL A 34 -25.87 -4.42 -0.57
N VAL A 35 -27.05 -4.99 -0.83
CA VAL A 35 -28.05 -5.27 0.21
C VAL A 35 -27.50 -6.26 1.24
N MET A 36 -26.83 -7.33 0.81
CA MET A 36 -26.22 -8.31 1.72
C MET A 36 -25.14 -7.68 2.63
N ILE A 37 -24.32 -6.79 2.10
CA ILE A 37 -23.32 -6.04 2.88
C ILE A 37 -24.00 -5.08 3.86
N ALA A 38 -25.03 -4.37 3.42
CA ALA A 38 -25.78 -3.43 4.28
C ALA A 38 -26.48 -4.16 5.44
N VAL A 39 -27.13 -5.28 5.15
CA VAL A 39 -27.82 -6.11 6.15
C VAL A 39 -26.83 -6.70 7.15
N SER A 40 -25.72 -7.29 6.68
CA SER A 40 -24.70 -7.85 7.57
C SER A 40 -24.06 -6.79 8.47
N SER A 41 -23.74 -5.61 7.92
CA SER A 41 -23.23 -4.47 8.67
C SER A 41 -24.25 -3.97 9.72
N ALA A 42 -25.53 -3.87 9.35
CA ALA A 42 -26.60 -3.46 10.26
C ALA A 42 -26.81 -4.47 11.39
N ILE A 43 -26.79 -5.78 11.11
CA ILE A 43 -26.90 -6.83 12.12
C ILE A 43 -25.71 -6.74 13.10
N LEU A 44 -24.49 -6.61 12.60
CA LEU A 44 -23.29 -6.51 13.44
C LEU A 44 -23.34 -5.26 14.32
N PHE A 45 -23.76 -4.13 13.75
CA PHE A 45 -23.94 -2.88 14.46
C PHE A 45 -24.99 -3.03 15.57
N LEU A 46 -26.20 -3.47 15.25
CA LEU A 46 -27.26 -3.65 16.25
C LEU A 46 -26.86 -4.62 17.37
N LYS A 47 -26.11 -5.68 17.04
CA LYS A 47 -25.65 -6.68 18.03
C LYS A 47 -24.55 -6.16 18.95
N HIS A 48 -23.62 -5.33 18.46
CA HIS A 48 -22.42 -4.93 19.19
C HIS A 48 -22.35 -3.44 19.54
N PHE A 49 -23.36 -2.63 19.19
CA PHE A 49 -23.33 -1.18 19.43
C PHE A 49 -23.19 -0.80 20.91
N ARG A 50 -23.48 -1.70 21.86
CA ARG A 50 -23.29 -1.43 23.30
C ARG A 50 -21.90 -1.81 23.81
N ASP A 51 -21.10 -2.52 23.03
CA ASP A 51 -19.74 -2.91 23.37
C ASP A 51 -18.80 -1.70 23.22
N GLY A 52 -18.07 -1.38 24.30
CA GLY A 52 -17.10 -0.29 24.32
C GLY A 52 -15.94 -0.53 23.35
N ALA A 53 -15.51 -1.78 23.19
CA ALA A 53 -14.47 -2.14 22.23
C ALA A 53 -14.94 -1.91 20.79
N PHE A 54 -16.15 -2.37 20.46
CA PHE A 54 -16.76 -2.13 19.15
C PHE A 54 -16.87 -0.63 18.82
N LYS A 55 -17.36 0.18 19.78
CA LYS A 55 -17.44 1.64 19.57
C LYS A 55 -16.06 2.25 19.36
N LYS A 56 -15.05 1.87 20.15
CA LYS A 56 -13.68 2.37 20.02
C LYS A 56 -13.13 2.05 18.63
N THR A 57 -13.20 0.78 18.21
CA THR A 57 -12.77 0.34 16.87
C THR A 57 -13.51 1.08 15.76
N LEU A 58 -14.82 1.32 15.91
CA LEU A 58 -15.60 2.07 14.93
C LEU A 58 -15.14 3.54 14.87
N THR A 59 -14.96 4.21 16.01
CA THR A 59 -14.53 5.61 16.03
C THR A 59 -13.10 5.81 15.52
N GLU A 60 -12.18 4.93 15.91
CA GLU A 60 -10.79 4.97 15.46
C GLU A 60 -10.70 4.58 13.98
N GLY A 61 -11.37 3.49 13.59
CA GLY A 61 -11.43 3.01 12.21
C GLY A 61 -12.08 4.01 11.25
N LEU A 62 -13.16 4.69 11.63
CA LEU A 62 -13.81 5.70 10.79
C LEU A 62 -12.86 6.87 10.47
N LEU A 63 -12.14 7.37 11.48
CA LEU A 63 -11.16 8.44 11.27
C LEU A 63 -10.07 7.97 10.30
N ILE A 64 -9.57 6.75 10.48
CA ILE A 64 -8.51 6.21 9.65
C ILE A 64 -8.98 5.94 8.22
N VAL A 65 -10.15 5.34 8.03
CA VAL A 65 -10.75 5.12 6.70
C VAL A 65 -10.98 6.45 6.00
N PHE A 66 -11.44 7.48 6.70
CA PHE A 66 -11.59 8.82 6.14
C PHE A 66 -10.23 9.37 5.67
N LEU A 67 -9.20 9.34 6.51
CA LEU A 67 -7.86 9.80 6.16
C LEU A 67 -7.27 9.02 4.98
N SER A 68 -7.35 7.69 5.01
CA SER A 68 -6.93 6.81 3.92
C SER A 68 -7.68 7.11 2.62
N SER A 69 -8.97 7.44 2.67
CA SER A 69 -9.75 7.83 1.49
C SER A 69 -9.29 9.17 0.91
N VAL A 70 -8.92 10.13 1.76
CA VAL A 70 -8.35 11.41 1.32
C VAL A 70 -7.02 11.16 0.60
N PHE A 71 -6.10 10.41 1.21
CA PHE A 71 -4.82 10.06 0.57
C PHE A 71 -5.00 9.25 -0.71
N GLY A 72 -5.92 8.28 -0.73
CA GLY A 72 -6.24 7.52 -1.93
C GLY A 72 -6.78 8.40 -3.05
N THR A 73 -7.62 9.39 -2.73
CA THR A 73 -8.13 10.37 -3.70
C THR A 73 -7.00 11.26 -4.22
N LEU A 74 -6.12 11.76 -3.35
CA LEU A 74 -4.96 12.55 -3.76
C LEU A 74 -4.04 11.74 -4.67
N ASN A 75 -3.75 10.49 -4.33
CA ASN A 75 -2.96 9.60 -5.17
C ASN A 75 -3.63 9.38 -6.54
N GLY A 76 -4.94 9.17 -6.57
CA GLY A 76 -5.71 9.06 -7.81
C GLY A 76 -5.61 10.29 -8.70
N LEU A 77 -5.65 11.49 -8.12
CA LEU A 77 -5.48 12.76 -8.86
C LEU A 77 -4.04 12.94 -9.38
N LEU A 78 -3.04 12.57 -8.59
CA LEU A 78 -1.64 12.58 -9.00
C LEU A 78 -1.40 11.62 -10.16
N LEU A 79 -1.88 10.38 -10.03
CA LEU A 79 -1.77 9.36 -11.07
C LEU A 79 -2.50 9.77 -12.36
N ALA A 80 -3.68 10.40 -12.24
CA ALA A 80 -4.42 10.93 -13.39
C ALA A 80 -3.64 12.03 -14.12
N SER A 81 -2.93 12.87 -13.39
CA SER A 81 -2.08 13.92 -13.97
C SER A 81 -0.89 13.35 -14.73
N PHE A 82 -0.43 12.15 -14.36
CA PHE A 82 0.73 11.47 -14.96
C PHE A 82 0.37 10.45 -16.05
N ARG A 83 -0.92 10.39 -16.43
CA ARG A 83 -1.42 9.42 -17.40
C ARG A 83 -0.66 9.46 -18.74
N GLN A 84 -0.34 10.64 -19.25
CA GLN A 84 0.33 10.79 -20.54
C GLN A 84 1.73 10.15 -20.55
N ASP A 85 2.45 10.20 -19.43
CA ASP A 85 3.81 9.69 -19.33
C ASP A 85 3.83 8.17 -19.17
N ILE A 86 2.82 7.63 -18.48
CA ILE A 86 2.57 6.18 -18.42
C ILE A 86 2.18 5.63 -19.80
N GLU A 87 1.37 6.37 -20.57
CA GLU A 87 0.97 5.98 -21.93
C GLU A 87 2.15 5.92 -22.90
N LYS A 88 3.16 6.79 -22.73
CA LYS A 88 4.41 6.74 -23.52
C LYS A 88 5.27 5.52 -23.19
N GLN A 89 5.14 4.97 -21.98
CA GLN A 89 5.93 3.84 -21.53
C GLN A 89 5.05 2.76 -20.87
N PRO A 90 4.38 1.91 -21.67
CA PRO A 90 3.41 0.91 -21.18
C PRO A 90 4.02 -0.12 -20.21
N SER A 91 5.34 -0.32 -20.24
CA SER A 91 6.05 -1.17 -19.27
C SER A 91 5.88 -0.70 -17.82
N LEU A 92 5.61 0.58 -17.58
CA LEU A 92 5.33 1.13 -16.25
C LEU A 92 3.98 0.66 -15.70
N LEU A 93 2.99 0.33 -16.55
CA LEU A 93 1.69 -0.21 -16.10
C LEU A 93 1.84 -1.56 -15.39
N ILE A 94 2.86 -2.33 -15.79
CA ILE A 94 3.18 -3.62 -15.17
C ILE A 94 3.94 -3.40 -13.85
N LEU A 95 4.92 -2.50 -13.87
CA LEU A 95 5.83 -2.30 -12.74
C LEU A 95 5.19 -1.53 -11.58
N TYR A 96 4.44 -0.47 -11.87
CA TYR A 96 3.94 0.49 -10.88
C TYR A 96 3.12 -0.13 -9.74
N PRO A 97 2.13 -1.02 -9.99
CA PRO A 97 1.36 -1.63 -8.91
C PRO A 97 2.24 -2.42 -7.92
N ALA A 98 3.30 -3.07 -8.41
CA ALA A 98 4.24 -3.81 -7.57
C ALA A 98 5.07 -2.87 -6.68
N LEU A 99 5.55 -1.75 -7.24
CA LEU A 99 6.29 -0.73 -6.48
C LEU A 99 5.43 -0.14 -5.37
N MET A 100 4.22 0.30 -5.72
CA MET A 100 3.25 0.91 -4.80
C MET A 100 2.91 -0.04 -3.64
N ASN A 101 2.53 -1.28 -3.95
CA ASN A 101 2.16 -2.28 -2.95
C ASN A 101 3.33 -2.64 -2.02
N THR A 102 4.52 -2.86 -2.58
CA THR A 102 5.69 -3.23 -1.78
C THR A 102 6.14 -2.11 -0.86
N LEU A 103 6.03 -0.85 -1.28
CA LEU A 103 6.36 0.27 -0.40
C LEU A 103 5.43 0.33 0.83
N GLY A 104 4.13 0.11 0.64
CA GLY A 104 3.16 -0.01 1.74
C GLY A 104 3.52 -1.14 2.72
N ASN A 105 3.95 -2.28 2.18
CA ASN A 105 4.42 -3.42 2.98
C ASN A 105 5.71 -3.10 3.75
N ILE A 106 6.68 -2.44 3.11
CA ILE A 106 7.92 -1.98 3.77
C ILE A 106 7.60 -1.06 4.95
N GLY A 107 6.77 -0.04 4.72
CA GLY A 107 6.37 0.88 5.77
C GLY A 107 5.64 0.16 6.93
N SER A 108 4.77 -0.79 6.61
CA SER A 108 4.07 -1.60 7.61
C SER A 108 5.02 -2.49 8.42
N ILE A 109 6.04 -3.09 7.79
CA ILE A 109 7.08 -3.86 8.47
C ILE A 109 7.84 -2.97 9.45
N ILE A 110 8.29 -1.79 9.01
CA ILE A 110 9.03 -0.84 9.85
C ILE A 110 8.17 -0.38 11.02
N GLY A 111 6.91 -0.02 10.75
CA GLY A 111 5.94 0.36 11.77
C GLY A 111 5.72 -0.73 12.81
N SER A 112 5.57 -1.99 12.36
CA SER A 112 5.37 -3.15 13.23
C SER A 112 6.61 -3.51 14.07
N ILE A 113 7.81 -3.43 13.48
CA ILE A 113 9.07 -3.60 14.23
C ILE A 113 9.14 -2.58 15.36
N GLU A 114 8.88 -1.31 15.05
CA GLU A 114 8.98 -0.23 16.03
C GLU A 114 7.93 -0.35 17.13
N THR A 115 6.66 -0.61 16.78
CA THR A 115 5.58 -0.77 17.77
C THR A 115 5.84 -1.98 18.68
N THR A 116 6.39 -3.07 18.13
CA THR A 116 6.78 -4.25 18.91
C THR A 116 7.91 -3.93 19.88
N LYS A 117 8.96 -3.23 19.44
CA LYS A 117 10.06 -2.81 20.32
C LYS A 117 9.57 -1.92 21.45
N MET A 118 8.68 -0.98 21.17
CA MET A 118 8.09 -0.10 22.18
C MET A 118 7.23 -0.89 23.18
N ALA A 119 6.41 -1.83 22.70
CA ALA A 119 5.59 -2.69 23.55
C ALA A 119 6.42 -3.59 24.49
N LEU A 120 7.58 -4.05 24.04
CA LEU A 120 8.52 -4.83 24.85
C LEU A 120 9.42 -3.99 25.77
N GLY A 121 9.28 -2.66 25.74
CA GLY A 121 10.11 -1.75 26.55
C GLY A 121 11.55 -1.60 26.07
N HIS A 122 11.85 -1.99 24.83
CA HIS A 122 13.19 -1.89 24.24
C HIS A 122 13.57 -0.47 23.78
N VAL A 123 12.60 0.45 23.68
CA VAL A 123 12.84 1.85 23.30
C VAL A 123 12.57 2.76 24.50
N THR A 124 13.63 3.35 25.06
CA THR A 124 13.57 4.14 26.29
C THR A 124 13.42 5.65 26.05
N SER A 125 13.71 6.15 24.83
CA SER A 125 13.58 7.57 24.48
C SER A 125 13.41 7.79 22.97
N PHE A 126 12.55 8.75 22.61
CA PHE A 126 12.31 9.18 21.21
C PHE A 126 13.60 9.59 20.48
N GLY A 127 14.59 10.11 21.20
CA GLY A 127 15.84 10.60 20.61
C GLY A 127 16.74 9.51 20.00
N ASN A 128 16.59 8.25 20.43
CA ASN A 128 17.43 7.13 19.98
C ASN A 128 16.71 6.16 19.03
N VAL A 129 15.42 6.35 18.76
CA VAL A 129 14.60 5.46 17.89
C VAL A 129 15.31 5.14 16.57
N LEU A 130 15.82 6.18 15.88
CA LEU A 130 16.51 5.99 14.60
C LEU A 130 17.80 5.17 14.75
N LYS A 131 18.56 5.41 15.83
CA LYS A 131 19.82 4.70 16.09
C LYS A 131 19.56 3.22 16.43
N ASP A 132 18.50 2.95 17.17
CA ASP A 132 18.14 1.61 17.62
C ASP A 132 17.48 0.78 16.50
N THR A 133 16.90 1.44 15.50
CA THR A 133 16.19 0.79 14.38
C THR A 133 16.99 0.82 13.06
N ILE A 134 18.15 1.51 12.99
CA ILE A 134 18.96 1.59 11.75
C ILE A 134 19.37 0.22 11.20
N ARG A 135 19.70 -0.75 12.07
CA ARG A 135 20.10 -2.10 11.65
C ARG A 135 18.95 -2.84 10.98
N ASP A 136 17.74 -2.63 11.48
CA ASP A 136 16.53 -3.22 10.90
C ASP A 136 16.20 -2.53 9.57
N LEU A 137 16.31 -1.20 9.50
CA LEU A 137 16.12 -0.45 8.25
C LEU A 137 17.06 -0.94 7.15
N VAL A 138 18.35 -1.13 7.46
CA VAL A 138 19.32 -1.66 6.49
C VAL A 138 18.94 -3.07 6.04
N SER A 139 18.46 -3.91 6.95
CA SER A 139 18.05 -5.28 6.62
C SER A 139 16.79 -5.30 5.74
N VAL A 140 15.82 -4.43 6.04
CA VAL A 140 14.60 -4.27 5.24
C VAL A 140 14.93 -3.71 3.86
N GLU A 141 15.80 -2.70 3.76
CA GLU A 141 16.21 -2.13 2.48
C GLU A 141 17.02 -3.12 1.63
N ALA A 142 17.89 -3.91 2.23
CA ALA A 142 18.61 -4.96 1.50
C ALA A 142 17.64 -5.97 0.85
N ALA A 143 16.60 -6.39 1.59
CA ALA A 143 15.55 -7.23 1.05
C ALA A 143 14.69 -6.49 -0.02
N ALA A 144 14.41 -5.21 0.20
CA ALA A 144 13.67 -4.37 -0.74
C ALA A 144 14.41 -4.22 -2.08
N LEU A 145 15.72 -3.99 -2.07
CA LEU A 145 16.51 -3.88 -3.30
C LEU A 145 16.48 -5.19 -4.11
N LEU A 146 16.56 -6.34 -3.43
CA LEU A 146 16.44 -7.64 -4.08
C LEU A 146 15.06 -7.83 -4.70
N ILE A 147 13.97 -7.49 -4.00
CA ILE A 147 12.62 -7.68 -4.55
C ILE A 147 12.33 -6.70 -5.71
N HIS A 148 12.86 -5.48 -5.65
CA HIS A 148 12.74 -4.51 -6.74
C HIS A 148 13.50 -4.93 -8.00
N LEU A 149 14.67 -5.54 -7.85
CA LEU A 149 15.36 -6.19 -8.96
C LEU A 149 14.48 -7.29 -9.58
N LEU A 150 13.87 -8.13 -8.74
CA LEU A 150 12.95 -9.18 -9.21
C LEU A 150 11.72 -8.61 -9.91
N PHE A 151 11.18 -7.45 -9.49
CA PHE A 151 10.08 -6.78 -10.18
C PHE A 151 10.47 -6.28 -11.57
N GLY A 152 11.68 -5.73 -11.72
CA GLY A 152 12.21 -5.39 -13.05
C GLY A 152 12.29 -6.62 -13.97
N LEU A 153 12.78 -7.75 -13.44
CA LEU A 153 12.82 -9.02 -14.19
C LEU A 153 11.43 -9.59 -14.49
N ALA A 154 10.51 -9.54 -13.53
CA ALA A 154 9.13 -9.99 -13.71
C ALA A 154 8.41 -9.17 -14.78
N THR A 155 8.69 -7.86 -14.84
CA THR A 155 8.15 -6.96 -15.86
C THR A 155 8.57 -7.40 -17.27
N LEU A 156 9.78 -7.96 -17.44
CA LEU A 156 10.21 -8.51 -18.73
C LEU A 156 9.39 -9.74 -19.15
N VAL A 157 9.11 -10.64 -18.20
CA VAL A 157 8.33 -11.84 -18.46
C VAL A 157 6.89 -11.46 -18.82
N VAL A 158 6.27 -10.60 -18.01
CA VAL A 158 4.88 -10.14 -18.24
C VAL A 158 4.79 -9.32 -19.53
N GLY A 159 5.77 -8.46 -19.81
CA GLY A 159 5.82 -7.69 -21.06
C GLY A 159 5.84 -8.58 -22.29
N ARG A 160 6.64 -9.66 -22.28
CA ARG A 160 6.64 -10.66 -23.37
C ARG A 160 5.29 -11.37 -23.52
N LEU A 161 4.65 -11.73 -22.41
CA LEU A 161 3.33 -12.41 -22.44
C LEU A 161 2.21 -11.48 -22.94
N THR A 162 2.35 -10.18 -22.72
CA THR A 162 1.34 -9.16 -23.07
C THR A 162 1.67 -8.40 -24.37
N LEU A 163 2.74 -8.79 -25.07
CA LEU A 163 3.24 -8.13 -26.29
C LEU A 163 3.61 -6.64 -26.09
N ILE A 164 3.93 -6.26 -24.85
CA ILE A 164 4.43 -4.93 -24.50
C ILE A 164 5.94 -4.91 -24.67
N ALA A 165 6.45 -3.93 -25.42
CA ALA A 165 7.88 -3.70 -25.53
C ALA A 165 8.44 -3.23 -24.18
N VAL A 166 9.47 -3.91 -23.68
CA VAL A 166 10.13 -3.59 -22.41
C VAL A 166 11.63 -3.46 -22.62
N ASP A 167 12.19 -2.33 -22.22
CA ASP A 167 13.63 -2.16 -22.05
C ASP A 167 14.04 -2.66 -20.65
N PRO A 168 14.82 -3.76 -20.55
CA PRO A 168 15.27 -4.32 -19.28
C PRO A 168 16.05 -3.34 -18.40
N PHE A 169 16.96 -2.58 -18.99
CA PHE A 169 17.81 -1.67 -18.24
C PHE A 169 17.00 -0.53 -17.68
N PHE A 170 16.04 -0.04 -18.47
CA PHE A 170 15.12 1.01 -18.04
C PHE A 170 14.26 0.57 -16.85
N VAL A 171 13.53 -0.54 -16.94
CA VAL A 171 12.59 -0.95 -15.86
C VAL A 171 13.30 -1.32 -14.56
N ILE A 172 14.46 -1.97 -14.65
CA ILE A 172 15.28 -2.29 -13.46
C ILE A 172 15.79 -1.00 -12.81
N LYS A 173 16.30 -0.06 -13.61
CA LYS A 173 16.81 1.22 -13.11
C LYS A 173 15.71 2.04 -12.44
N VAL A 174 14.53 2.11 -13.05
CA VAL A 174 13.36 2.80 -12.47
C VAL A 174 12.93 2.14 -11.16
N ALA A 175 12.84 0.80 -11.11
CA ALA A 175 12.45 0.08 -9.91
C ALA A 175 13.40 0.36 -8.73
N LEU A 176 14.71 0.27 -8.96
CA LEU A 176 15.72 0.48 -7.91
C LEU A 176 15.80 1.94 -7.44
N LEU A 177 15.80 2.90 -8.38
CA LEU A 177 15.87 4.31 -8.02
C LEU A 177 14.60 4.80 -7.31
N SER A 178 13.43 4.33 -7.76
CA SER A 178 12.16 4.66 -7.12
C SER A 178 12.15 4.12 -5.69
N ASN A 179 12.57 2.86 -5.48
CA ASN A 179 12.69 2.28 -4.14
C ASN A 179 13.62 3.10 -3.24
N ALA A 180 14.84 3.40 -3.71
CA ALA A 180 15.82 4.10 -2.89
C ALA A 180 15.31 5.46 -2.38
N PHE A 181 14.58 6.19 -3.23
CA PHE A 181 13.98 7.46 -2.85
C PHE A 181 12.78 7.27 -1.91
N SER A 182 11.85 6.38 -2.28
CA SER A 182 10.61 6.17 -1.53
C SER A 182 10.84 5.51 -0.16
N PHE A 183 11.83 4.61 -0.06
CA PHE A 183 12.18 3.88 1.15
C PHE A 183 12.52 4.83 2.29
N LEU A 184 13.34 5.85 2.01
CA LEU A 184 13.76 6.83 3.02
C LEU A 184 12.56 7.60 3.56
N VAL A 185 11.69 8.07 2.67
CA VAL A 185 10.49 8.84 3.04
C VAL A 185 9.55 7.98 3.89
N ILE A 186 9.25 6.76 3.44
CA ILE A 186 8.30 5.91 4.15
C ILE A 186 8.85 5.40 5.48
N SER A 187 10.16 5.12 5.57
CA SER A 187 10.80 4.68 6.81
C SER A 187 10.66 5.73 7.90
N VAL A 188 10.95 7.00 7.57
CA VAL A 188 10.80 8.11 8.51
C VAL A 188 9.35 8.29 8.92
N PHE A 189 8.42 8.25 7.95
CA PHE A 189 6.99 8.37 8.22
C PHE A 189 6.47 7.26 9.15
N ALA A 190 6.82 6.00 8.86
CA ALA A 190 6.42 4.84 9.63
C ALA A 190 6.92 4.92 11.08
N LEU A 191 8.18 5.31 11.29
CA LEU A 191 8.74 5.50 12.64
C LEU A 191 8.01 6.61 13.41
N ILE A 192 7.70 7.73 12.76
CA ILE A 192 6.94 8.83 13.38
C ILE A 192 5.55 8.35 13.79
N ILE A 193 4.80 7.74 12.87
CA ILE A 193 3.43 7.29 13.14
C ILE A 193 3.40 6.18 14.19
N ALA A 194 4.32 5.21 14.13
CA ALA A 194 4.50 4.18 15.16
C ALA A 194 4.68 4.80 16.55
N THR A 195 5.61 5.75 16.66
CA THR A 195 5.88 6.44 17.93
C THR A 195 4.68 7.23 18.43
N GLN A 196 4.03 8.00 17.57
CA GLN A 196 2.90 8.84 17.98
C GLN A 196 1.68 8.01 18.38
N THR A 197 1.45 6.90 17.68
CA THR A 197 0.37 5.95 17.99
C THR A 197 0.62 5.32 19.36
N PHE A 198 1.84 4.85 19.63
CA PHE A 198 2.22 4.28 20.91
C PHE A 198 2.09 5.29 22.06
N LYS A 199 2.60 6.52 21.89
CA LYS A 199 2.52 7.60 22.90
C LYS A 199 1.08 7.96 23.28
N ARG A 200 0.14 7.81 22.34
CA ARG A 200 -1.29 8.10 22.55
C ARG A 200 -2.08 6.90 23.07
N GLY A 201 -1.45 5.74 23.27
CA GLY A 201 -2.14 4.51 23.67
C GLY A 201 -3.15 4.00 22.64
N LEU A 202 -2.95 4.38 21.37
CA LEU A 202 -3.77 3.96 20.24
C LEU A 202 -3.29 2.59 19.74
N ASP A 203 -4.17 1.85 19.09
CA ASP A 203 -3.85 0.55 18.52
C ASP A 203 -3.02 0.71 17.23
N PRO A 204 -1.75 0.23 17.19
CA PRO A 204 -0.92 0.26 15.99
C PRO A 204 -1.57 -0.36 14.75
N ASP A 205 -2.36 -1.42 14.92
CA ASP A 205 -2.96 -2.12 13.79
C ASP A 205 -4.10 -1.31 13.18
N THR A 206 -4.75 -0.46 13.99
CA THR A 206 -5.79 0.45 13.53
C THR A 206 -5.20 1.71 12.88
N PHE A 207 -4.06 2.21 13.34
CA PHE A 207 -3.50 3.50 12.89
C PHE A 207 -2.28 3.36 11.99
N VAL A 208 -1.25 2.63 12.42
CA VAL A 208 0.06 2.62 11.76
C VAL A 208 -0.05 1.99 10.39
N ILE A 209 -0.64 0.80 10.29
CA ILE A 209 -0.71 0.06 9.02
C ILE A 209 -1.51 0.83 7.97
N PRO A 210 -2.78 1.25 8.20
CA PRO A 210 -3.57 1.86 7.12
C PRO A 210 -3.03 3.24 6.72
N LEU A 211 -2.55 4.06 7.67
CA LEU A 211 -1.96 5.35 7.35
C LEU A 211 -0.66 5.19 6.56
N THR A 212 0.19 4.26 6.95
CA THR A 212 1.47 4.03 6.27
C THR A 212 1.24 3.53 4.86
N THR A 213 0.31 2.60 4.64
CA THR A 213 -0.02 2.12 3.30
C THR A 213 -0.61 3.24 2.43
N SER A 214 -1.59 4.02 2.93
CA SER A 214 -2.18 5.11 2.12
C SER A 214 -1.18 6.22 1.76
N VAL A 215 -0.26 6.55 2.67
CA VAL A 215 0.81 7.52 2.37
C VAL A 215 1.85 6.92 1.43
N SER A 216 2.16 5.63 1.56
CA SER A 216 3.07 4.92 0.65
C SER A 216 2.57 4.99 -0.79
N ASP A 217 1.26 4.87 -1.03
CA ASP A 217 0.72 4.97 -2.38
C ASP A 217 1.10 6.31 -3.04
N THR A 218 0.87 7.40 -2.31
CA THR A 218 1.21 8.77 -2.77
C THR A 218 2.72 8.94 -2.94
N VAL A 219 3.51 8.47 -1.96
CA VAL A 219 4.98 8.56 -1.99
C VAL A 219 5.54 7.77 -3.17
N SER A 220 5.04 6.56 -3.44
CA SER A 220 5.47 5.73 -4.56
C SER A 220 5.22 6.42 -5.89
N THR A 221 4.02 6.99 -6.09
CA THR A 221 3.67 7.76 -7.29
C THR A 221 4.60 8.96 -7.48
N LEU A 222 4.80 9.77 -6.44
CA LEU A 222 5.68 10.94 -6.51
C LEU A 222 7.14 10.53 -6.76
N SER A 223 7.60 9.45 -6.16
CA SER A 223 8.95 8.92 -6.36
C SER A 223 9.14 8.47 -7.80
N LEU A 224 8.19 7.71 -8.34
CA LEU A 224 8.21 7.28 -9.73
C LEU A 224 8.24 8.49 -10.68
N MET A 225 7.40 9.50 -10.45
CA MET A 225 7.38 10.74 -11.25
C MET A 225 8.72 11.47 -11.19
N ALA A 226 9.30 11.62 -9.99
CA ALA A 226 10.60 12.26 -9.81
C ALA A 226 11.73 11.51 -10.55
N ILE A 227 11.71 10.17 -10.54
CA ILE A 227 12.70 9.37 -11.25
C ILE A 227 12.52 9.45 -12.77
N LEU A 228 11.28 9.45 -13.27
CA LEU A 228 11.03 9.54 -14.71
C LEU A 228 11.44 10.89 -15.28
N THR A 229 11.12 11.98 -14.57
CA THR A 229 11.57 13.33 -14.92
C THR A 229 13.09 13.45 -14.86
N LEU A 230 13.75 12.89 -13.84
CA LEU A 230 15.21 12.86 -13.73
C LEU A 230 15.87 12.08 -14.89
N LEU A 231 15.26 10.99 -15.32
CA LEU A 231 15.73 10.19 -16.45
C LEU A 231 15.46 10.83 -17.81
N SER A 232 14.94 12.07 -17.84
CA SER A 232 14.68 12.85 -19.06
C SER A 232 13.72 12.16 -20.02
N ILE A 233 12.75 11.43 -19.47
CA ILE A 233 11.64 10.89 -20.25
C ILE A 233 10.52 11.92 -20.14
N PRO A 234 10.17 12.61 -21.25
CA PRO A 234 9.13 13.62 -21.23
C PRO A 234 7.74 13.00 -21.09
#